data_AF-R5CRS3-F1
#
_entry.id   AF-R5CRS3-F1
#
_cell.length_a   1.000
_cell.length_b   1.000
_cell.length_c   1.000
_cell.angle_alpha   90.00
_cell.angle_beta   90.00
_cell.angle_gamma   90.00
#
_symmetry.space_group_name_H-M   'P 1'
#
loop_
_entity.id
_entity.type
_entity.pdbx_description
1 polymer ?
#
loop_
_entity_poly.entity_id
_entity_poly.type
_entity_poly.pdbx_seq_one_letter_code
_entity_poly.pdbx_strand_id
1 'polypeptide(L)'
;MQMRKIFSIIMLSLVVATAAASGRFVRVEGENLVKPDGTKLYITGTNLGNWLNPEGYMFGFQKTNCEWMIDLMLKEMVGPDEAAAFWRVFKDNYITRDDIRYIASTGANTIRLPFNYKLFTDEDYMGISAAQDGFARVDSVVEWCRESGLYLILDMHDCPGGQTGDNIDNGHGYPWLFESEVSQQLFIKVWCDIAKRYKDEPVILGYELMNEPIAHYFENKAELNKKLEPLYKRTVKAIREIDKNHVILLGGAQWNSDFSMFADWKFDSNIMYTCHRYGGPATAEAIKSYIDFRDKTGLPMYMGELGHNTDQWQADFVKTLRDNNIGYTFWPYKKVDNSCMNAVVRPEGWDSVVVKFSEAVRTTFADIRAARPSQAEARRILAQYLENIKFANCCPQTSYIKSIGLKAE
;
A
#
# COMPACT_ATOMS: atom_id res chain seq x y z
N MET A 1 0.13 30.77 -77.50
CA MET A 1 0.31 29.33 -77.25
C MET A 1 1.31 29.17 -76.11
N GLN A 2 0.85 28.63 -74.98
CA GLN A 2 1.57 28.18 -73.77
C GLN A 2 2.46 29.18 -73.00
N MET A 3 1.87 29.71 -71.91
CA MET A 3 2.57 30.27 -70.75
C MET A 3 3.21 29.15 -69.91
N ARG A 4 4.48 29.35 -69.54
CA ARG A 4 5.22 28.60 -68.52
C ARG A 4 4.51 28.69 -67.16
N LYS A 5 4.23 27.55 -66.53
CA LYS A 5 3.84 27.48 -65.11
C LYS A 5 4.97 26.85 -64.31
N ILE A 6 5.47 27.64 -63.37
CA ILE A 6 6.44 27.28 -62.34
C ILE A 6 5.74 26.33 -61.35
N PHE A 7 6.37 25.19 -61.06
CA PHE A 7 5.97 24.31 -59.96
C PHE A 7 6.48 24.90 -58.66
N SER A 8 5.57 25.45 -57.83
CA SER A 8 5.82 25.71 -56.42
C SER A 8 5.24 24.54 -55.62
N ILE A 9 6.12 23.75 -55.02
CA ILE A 9 5.76 22.73 -54.04
C ILE A 9 5.41 23.46 -52.74
N ILE A 10 4.11 23.51 -52.41
CA ILE A 10 3.65 23.90 -51.08
C ILE A 10 3.75 22.66 -50.19
N MET A 11 4.76 22.63 -49.33
CA MET A 11 4.88 21.65 -48.26
C MET A 11 3.90 22.04 -47.16
N LEU A 12 2.70 21.44 -47.17
CA LEU A 12 1.73 21.58 -46.11
C LEU A 12 2.18 20.70 -44.95
N SER A 13 2.91 21.27 -44.00
CA SER A 13 3.25 20.60 -42.74
C SER A 13 1.97 20.36 -41.95
N LEU A 14 1.57 19.09 -41.88
CA LEU A 14 0.58 18.57 -40.94
C LEU A 14 1.08 18.86 -39.51
N VAL A 15 0.55 19.91 -38.89
CA VAL A 15 0.55 20.02 -37.42
C VAL A 15 -0.62 19.18 -36.94
N VAL A 16 -0.39 17.88 -36.75
CA VAL A 16 -1.33 17.01 -36.05
C VAL A 16 -0.92 16.97 -34.58
N ALA A 17 -1.67 17.75 -33.81
CA ALA A 17 -2.04 17.60 -32.40
C ALA A 17 -1.04 16.88 -31.45
N THR A 18 -0.33 17.66 -30.64
CA THR A 18 0.20 17.24 -29.34
C THR A 18 -0.65 17.81 -28.20
N ALA A 19 -1.92 17.40 -28.12
CA ALA A 19 -2.85 17.85 -27.08
C ALA A 19 -3.80 16.74 -26.60
N ALA A 20 -3.25 15.56 -26.23
CA ALA A 20 -4.05 14.44 -25.71
C ALA A 20 -3.42 13.69 -24.53
N ALA A 21 -2.52 14.32 -23.76
CA ALA A 21 -1.96 13.71 -22.55
C ALA A 21 -2.62 14.21 -21.25
N SER A 22 -3.16 15.44 -21.20
CA SER A 22 -3.67 16.06 -19.97
C SER A 22 -5.11 15.67 -19.58
N GLY A 23 -5.71 14.70 -20.26
CA GLY A 23 -7.14 14.37 -20.13
C GLY A 23 -7.43 12.92 -19.77
N ARG A 24 -6.45 12.17 -19.24
CA ARG A 24 -6.59 10.74 -18.90
C ARG A 24 -6.43 10.41 -17.42
N PHE A 25 -5.84 11.32 -16.64
CA PHE A 25 -5.52 11.08 -15.24
C PHE A 25 -6.50 11.78 -14.33
N VAL A 26 -6.67 11.22 -13.14
CA VAL A 26 -7.28 11.92 -12.01
C VAL A 26 -6.33 13.04 -11.57
N ARG A 27 -6.87 14.20 -11.26
CA ARG A 27 -6.10 15.37 -10.82
C ARG A 27 -6.67 15.98 -9.55
N VAL A 28 -5.82 16.71 -8.83
CA VAL A 28 -6.22 17.50 -7.66
C VAL A 28 -6.80 18.85 -8.12
N GLU A 29 -8.00 19.17 -7.62
CA GLU A 29 -8.64 20.48 -7.77
C GLU A 29 -9.22 20.93 -6.43
N GLY A 30 -8.47 21.83 -5.76
CA GLY A 30 -8.74 22.18 -4.36
C GLY A 30 -8.73 20.91 -3.51
N GLU A 31 -9.77 20.74 -2.70
CA GLU A 31 -9.92 19.59 -1.80
C GLU A 31 -10.44 18.32 -2.50
N ASN A 32 -10.56 18.31 -3.83
CA ASN A 32 -11.17 17.21 -4.56
C ASN A 32 -10.17 16.51 -5.48
N LEU A 33 -10.42 15.21 -5.67
CA LEU A 33 -9.92 14.47 -6.82
C LEU A 33 -10.97 14.57 -7.94
N VAL A 34 -10.52 14.91 -9.15
CA VAL A 34 -11.39 15.09 -10.33
C VAL A 34 -10.94 14.12 -11.41
N LYS A 35 -11.89 13.30 -11.89
CA LYS A 35 -11.68 12.35 -12.98
C LYS A 35 -11.54 13.08 -14.32
N PRO A 36 -11.02 12.39 -15.35
CA PRO A 36 -10.98 12.89 -16.73
C PRO A 36 -12.30 13.46 -17.27
N ASP A 37 -13.43 12.90 -16.85
CA ASP A 37 -14.78 13.33 -17.25
C ASP A 37 -15.28 14.58 -16.50
N GLY A 38 -14.47 15.16 -15.62
CA GLY A 38 -14.80 16.34 -14.81
C GLY A 38 -15.61 16.03 -13.55
N THR A 39 -16.00 14.78 -13.31
CA THR A 39 -16.72 14.39 -12.08
C THR A 39 -15.75 14.08 -10.94
N LYS A 40 -16.21 14.26 -9.70
CA LYS A 40 -15.39 14.01 -8.52
C LYS A 40 -15.15 12.51 -8.34
N LEU A 41 -13.92 12.13 -7.97
CA LEU A 41 -13.60 10.81 -7.43
C LEU A 41 -13.62 10.89 -5.91
N TYR A 42 -14.49 10.12 -5.29
CA TYR A 42 -14.47 9.89 -3.85
C TYR A 42 -13.93 8.48 -3.61
N ILE A 43 -12.73 8.38 -3.01
CA ILE A 43 -12.07 7.08 -2.81
C ILE A 43 -12.90 6.22 -1.85
N THR A 44 -13.20 5.00 -2.25
CA THR A 44 -13.89 4.01 -1.41
C THR A 44 -13.37 2.62 -1.78
N GLY A 45 -12.68 1.97 -0.85
CA GLY A 45 -12.17 0.63 -1.10
C GLY A 45 -11.43 -0.01 0.07
N THR A 46 -10.37 -0.75 -0.25
CA THR A 46 -9.63 -1.57 0.72
C THR A 46 -8.15 -1.66 0.37
N ASN A 47 -7.37 -2.21 1.31
CA ASN A 47 -5.93 -2.42 1.22
C ASN A 47 -5.60 -3.89 0.96
N LEU A 48 -4.68 -4.15 0.02
CA LEU A 48 -4.11 -5.48 -0.22
C LEU A 48 -2.97 -5.81 0.77
N GLY A 49 -3.19 -5.52 2.06
CA GLY A 49 -2.25 -5.81 3.13
C GLY A 49 -1.97 -7.31 3.28
N ASN A 50 -0.90 -7.64 4.00
CA ASN A 50 -0.33 -8.98 4.17
C ASN A 50 0.30 -9.61 2.94
N TRP A 51 0.13 -9.04 1.75
CA TRP A 51 0.50 -9.71 0.51
C TRP A 51 1.96 -9.45 0.13
N LEU A 52 2.25 -8.19 -0.19
CA LEU A 52 3.59 -7.69 -0.53
C LEU A 52 4.23 -6.93 0.64
N ASN A 53 3.59 -7.02 1.81
CA ASN A 53 4.02 -6.54 3.12
C ASN A 53 3.37 -7.45 4.21
N PRO A 54 3.91 -8.66 4.48
CA PRO A 54 3.31 -9.53 5.49
C PRO A 54 3.54 -8.98 6.91
N GLU A 55 2.47 -8.96 7.71
CA GLU A 55 2.49 -8.53 9.11
C GLU A 55 2.05 -9.67 10.03
N GLY A 56 2.74 -9.86 11.16
CA GLY A 56 2.57 -11.06 11.99
C GLY A 56 1.15 -11.30 12.48
N TYR A 57 0.46 -10.24 12.93
CA TYR A 57 -0.90 -10.39 13.47
C TYR A 57 -1.91 -10.87 12.41
N MET A 58 -1.64 -10.66 11.12
CA MET A 58 -2.47 -11.16 10.03
C MET A 58 -2.31 -12.67 9.77
N PHE A 59 -1.28 -13.27 10.36
CA PHE A 59 -1.09 -14.72 10.49
C PHE A 59 -1.50 -15.24 11.89
N GLY A 60 -1.88 -14.34 12.81
CA GLY A 60 -2.16 -14.65 14.21
C GLY A 60 -0.94 -14.65 15.13
N PHE A 61 0.20 -14.12 14.67
CA PHE A 61 1.42 -13.99 15.45
C PHE A 61 1.42 -12.69 16.28
N GLN A 62 2.18 -12.67 17.37
CA GLN A 62 2.34 -11.48 18.20
C GLN A 62 3.80 -11.02 18.24
N LYS A 63 4.74 -11.93 18.49
CA LYS A 63 6.17 -11.59 18.57
C LYS A 63 6.85 -11.55 17.20
N THR A 64 6.47 -12.46 16.31
CA THR A 64 7.03 -12.54 14.95
C THR A 64 6.20 -11.61 14.06
N ASN A 65 6.53 -10.31 14.06
CA ASN A 65 5.55 -9.27 13.71
C ASN A 65 5.77 -8.55 12.37
N CYS A 66 6.92 -8.70 11.72
CA CYS A 66 7.20 -8.15 10.38
C CYS A 66 7.80 -9.22 9.44
N GLU A 67 7.95 -8.92 8.15
CA GLU A 67 8.31 -9.90 7.12
C GLU A 67 9.61 -10.63 7.44
N TRP A 68 10.69 -9.93 7.77
CA TRP A 68 11.99 -10.57 7.96
C TRP A 68 11.98 -11.50 9.20
N MET A 69 11.16 -11.19 10.21
CA MET A 69 10.96 -12.09 11.34
C MET A 69 10.17 -13.33 10.94
N ILE A 70 9.12 -13.16 10.13
CA ILE A 70 8.29 -14.27 9.63
C ILE A 70 9.14 -15.18 8.74
N ASP A 71 9.91 -14.61 7.82
CA ASP A 71 10.82 -15.34 6.95
C ASP A 71 11.89 -16.10 7.74
N LEU A 72 12.53 -15.47 8.73
CA LEU A 72 13.46 -16.14 9.63
C LEU A 72 12.79 -17.31 10.37
N MET A 73 11.58 -17.09 10.89
CA MET A 73 10.79 -18.12 11.58
C MET A 73 10.48 -19.30 10.65
N LEU A 74 10.08 -19.06 9.40
CA LEU A 74 9.84 -20.11 8.42
C LEU A 74 11.13 -20.88 8.09
N LYS A 75 12.25 -20.18 7.89
CA LYS A 75 13.58 -20.78 7.65
C LYS A 75 14.01 -21.68 8.82
N GLU A 76 13.79 -21.25 10.06
CA GLU A 76 14.08 -22.03 11.27
C GLU A 76 13.17 -23.26 11.42
N MET A 77 11.90 -23.15 10.99
CA MET A 77 10.88 -24.18 11.10
C MET A 77 11.04 -25.29 10.06
N VAL A 78 11.11 -24.94 8.77
CA VAL A 78 11.02 -25.90 7.66
C VAL A 78 12.25 -25.93 6.74
N GLY A 79 13.17 -24.98 6.91
CA GLY A 79 14.39 -24.82 6.10
C GLY A 79 14.24 -23.75 5.01
N PRO A 80 15.37 -23.28 4.44
CA PRO A 80 15.37 -22.15 3.51
C PRO A 80 14.67 -22.44 2.18
N ASP A 81 14.84 -23.62 1.61
CA ASP A 81 14.22 -23.97 0.31
C ASP A 81 12.68 -24.03 0.43
N GLU A 82 12.18 -24.58 1.54
CA GLU A 82 10.75 -24.66 1.83
C GLU A 82 10.16 -23.28 2.15
N ALA A 83 10.88 -22.42 2.87
CA ALA A 83 10.47 -21.04 3.11
C ALA A 83 10.39 -20.24 1.79
N ALA A 84 11.38 -20.38 0.91
CA ALA A 84 11.36 -19.74 -0.40
C ALA A 84 10.20 -20.25 -1.27
N ALA A 85 9.94 -21.57 -1.27
CA ALA A 85 8.80 -22.15 -1.97
C ALA A 85 7.46 -21.66 -1.39
N PHE A 86 7.34 -21.59 -0.06
CA PHE A 86 6.17 -21.04 0.62
C PHE A 86 5.88 -19.62 0.14
N TRP A 87 6.89 -18.74 0.18
CA TRP A 87 6.69 -17.35 -0.21
C TRP A 87 6.34 -17.16 -1.68
N ARG A 88 6.94 -17.93 -2.58
CA ARG A 88 6.55 -17.90 -4.00
C ARG A 88 5.07 -18.25 -4.18
N VAL A 89 4.64 -19.38 -3.62
CA VAL A 89 3.24 -19.83 -3.72
C VAL A 89 2.29 -18.87 -2.98
N PHE A 90 2.72 -18.31 -1.85
CA PHE A 90 1.95 -17.32 -1.11
C PHE A 90 1.69 -16.10 -1.99
N LYS A 91 2.72 -15.50 -2.58
CA LYS A 91 2.55 -14.32 -3.42
C LYS A 91 1.68 -14.60 -4.65
N ASP A 92 1.72 -15.81 -5.21
CA ASP A 92 0.94 -16.17 -6.40
C ASP A 92 -0.53 -16.48 -6.10
N ASN A 93 -0.86 -16.92 -4.88
CA ASN A 93 -2.22 -17.30 -4.49
C ASN A 93 -2.93 -16.27 -3.61
N TYR A 94 -2.21 -15.39 -2.90
CA TYR A 94 -2.82 -14.53 -1.89
C TYR A 94 -3.72 -13.47 -2.51
N ILE A 95 -3.28 -12.79 -3.58
CA ILE A 95 -4.12 -11.91 -4.39
C ILE A 95 -4.06 -12.36 -5.85
N THR A 96 -5.23 -12.60 -6.41
CA THR A 96 -5.42 -13.00 -7.80
C THR A 96 -6.42 -12.07 -8.50
N ARG A 97 -6.61 -12.28 -9.81
CA ARG A 97 -7.63 -11.57 -10.58
C ARG A 97 -9.04 -11.69 -9.99
N ASP A 98 -9.39 -12.85 -9.43
CA ASP A 98 -10.71 -13.08 -8.86
C ASP A 98 -10.94 -12.29 -7.57
N ASP A 99 -9.88 -12.08 -6.77
CA ASP A 99 -9.93 -11.20 -5.61
C ASP A 99 -10.23 -9.74 -6.02
N ILE A 100 -9.57 -9.24 -7.08
CA ILE A 100 -9.80 -7.87 -7.59
C ILE A 100 -11.22 -7.72 -8.16
N ARG A 101 -11.71 -8.71 -8.92
CA ARG A 101 -13.09 -8.73 -9.43
C ARG A 101 -14.11 -8.73 -8.30
N TYR A 102 -13.84 -9.51 -7.25
CA TYR A 102 -14.69 -9.53 -6.06
C TYR A 102 -14.73 -8.17 -5.37
N ILE A 103 -13.57 -7.53 -5.14
CA ILE A 103 -13.51 -6.18 -4.57
C ILE A 103 -14.35 -5.21 -5.42
N ALA A 104 -14.21 -5.22 -6.75
CA ALA A 104 -15.01 -4.39 -7.65
C ALA A 104 -16.51 -4.67 -7.54
N SER A 105 -16.93 -5.94 -7.44
CA SER A 105 -18.35 -6.31 -7.32
C SER A 105 -19.02 -5.75 -6.05
N THR A 106 -18.24 -5.47 -5.00
CA THR A 106 -18.76 -4.81 -3.79
C THR A 106 -19.09 -3.33 -4.00
N GLY A 107 -18.73 -2.75 -5.14
CA GLY A 107 -18.89 -1.32 -5.44
C GLY A 107 -17.72 -0.46 -4.98
N ALA A 108 -16.60 -1.05 -4.55
CA ALA A 108 -15.35 -0.33 -4.38
C ALA A 108 -14.89 0.28 -5.70
N ASN A 109 -14.15 1.40 -5.63
CA ASN A 109 -13.62 2.09 -6.80
C ASN A 109 -12.09 2.24 -6.79
N THR A 110 -11.44 1.96 -5.67
CA THR A 110 -9.99 2.10 -5.50
C THR A 110 -9.43 0.96 -4.68
N ILE A 111 -8.24 0.51 -5.01
CA ILE A 111 -7.43 -0.40 -4.21
C ILE A 111 -6.14 0.33 -3.81
N ARG A 112 -5.74 0.22 -2.55
CA ARG A 112 -4.39 0.56 -2.09
C ARG A 112 -3.56 -0.72 -2.05
N LEU A 113 -2.42 -0.71 -2.73
CA LEU A 113 -1.46 -1.81 -2.80
C LEU A 113 -0.21 -1.43 -1.99
N PRO A 114 -0.13 -1.87 -0.73
CA PRO A 114 1.08 -1.73 0.06
C PRO A 114 2.14 -2.70 -0.47
N PHE A 115 3.38 -2.24 -0.57
CA PHE A 115 4.49 -3.06 -1.03
C PHE A 115 5.80 -2.75 -0.31
N ASN A 116 6.69 -3.72 -0.30
CA ASN A 116 8.07 -3.55 0.14
C ASN A 116 9.00 -3.04 -0.98
N TYR A 117 9.85 -2.06 -0.69
CA TYR A 117 10.81 -1.53 -1.67
C TYR A 117 11.73 -2.60 -2.30
N LYS A 118 12.06 -3.66 -1.56
CA LYS A 118 12.95 -4.74 -2.03
C LYS A 118 12.41 -5.48 -3.24
N LEU A 119 11.09 -5.43 -3.48
CA LEU A 119 10.49 -5.97 -4.70
C LEU A 119 11.00 -5.31 -6.00
N PHE A 120 11.59 -4.12 -5.87
CA PHE A 120 12.15 -3.32 -6.97
C PHE A 120 13.68 -3.19 -6.88
N THR A 121 14.33 -3.98 -6.03
CA THR A 121 15.80 -4.07 -5.92
C THR A 121 16.26 -5.51 -6.13
N ASP A 122 17.56 -5.75 -6.00
CA ASP A 122 18.17 -7.10 -6.08
C ASP A 122 18.38 -7.69 -4.67
N GLU A 123 17.70 -7.14 -3.65
CA GLU A 123 17.74 -7.68 -2.29
C GLU A 123 16.83 -8.91 -2.17
N ASP A 124 17.23 -9.86 -1.33
CA ASP A 124 16.37 -11.03 -1.04
C ASP A 124 15.10 -10.57 -0.33
N TYR A 125 13.96 -10.98 -0.89
CA TYR A 125 12.64 -10.72 -0.34
C TYR A 125 11.65 -11.82 -0.72
N MET A 126 11.04 -12.44 0.28
CA MET A 126 9.99 -13.46 0.09
C MET A 126 10.37 -14.52 -0.97
N GLY A 127 11.55 -15.12 -0.81
CA GLY A 127 12.01 -16.26 -1.62
C GLY A 127 12.55 -15.94 -3.02
N ILE A 128 12.80 -14.66 -3.33
CA ILE A 128 13.38 -14.24 -4.60
C ILE A 128 14.55 -13.27 -4.34
N SER A 129 15.74 -13.64 -4.81
CA SER A 129 16.96 -12.83 -4.71
C SER A 129 17.38 -12.18 -6.04
N ALA A 130 16.74 -12.54 -7.16
CA ALA A 130 17.02 -11.99 -8.47
C ALA A 130 15.75 -12.02 -9.35
N ALA A 131 15.59 -10.99 -10.20
CA ALA A 131 14.51 -10.78 -11.19
C ALA A 131 13.40 -9.77 -10.86
N GLN A 132 13.48 -9.01 -9.75
CA GLN A 132 12.63 -7.83 -9.51
C GLN A 132 11.12 -8.08 -9.74
N ASP A 133 10.60 -9.10 -9.05
CA ASP A 133 9.22 -9.60 -9.13
C ASP A 133 8.14 -8.51 -8.87
N GLY A 134 8.51 -7.39 -8.26
CA GLY A 134 7.61 -6.26 -7.99
C GLY A 134 6.92 -5.71 -9.23
N PHE A 135 7.66 -5.48 -10.32
CA PHE A 135 7.05 -4.88 -11.52
C PHE A 135 6.01 -5.81 -12.16
N ALA A 136 6.32 -7.11 -12.29
CA ALA A 136 5.39 -8.08 -12.88
C ALA A 136 4.09 -8.22 -12.07
N ARG A 137 4.19 -8.15 -10.72
CA ARG A 137 3.02 -8.18 -9.85
C ARG A 137 2.18 -6.91 -9.97
N VAL A 138 2.82 -5.74 -9.94
CA VAL A 138 2.10 -4.47 -10.12
C VAL A 138 1.46 -4.40 -11.51
N ASP A 139 2.13 -4.85 -12.58
CA ASP A 139 1.54 -4.93 -13.93
C ASP A 139 0.27 -5.79 -13.94
N SER A 140 0.30 -6.92 -13.24
CA SER A 140 -0.86 -7.82 -13.15
C SER A 140 -2.02 -7.14 -12.43
N VAL A 141 -1.77 -6.46 -11.31
CA VAL A 141 -2.81 -5.73 -10.56
C VAL A 141 -3.36 -4.56 -11.38
N VAL A 142 -2.50 -3.83 -12.09
CA VAL A 142 -2.91 -2.77 -13.03
C VAL A 142 -3.86 -3.32 -14.08
N GLU A 143 -3.56 -4.48 -14.69
CA GLU A 143 -4.47 -5.12 -15.65
C GLU A 143 -5.81 -5.50 -15.03
N TRP A 144 -5.78 -6.15 -13.86
CA TRP A 144 -7.00 -6.60 -13.19
C TRP A 144 -7.88 -5.41 -12.73
N CYS A 145 -7.26 -4.33 -12.26
CA CYS A 145 -7.95 -3.09 -11.93
C CYS A 145 -8.55 -2.43 -13.18
N ARG A 146 -7.84 -2.41 -14.32
CA ARG A 146 -8.37 -1.89 -15.59
C ARG A 146 -9.59 -2.66 -16.06
N GLU A 147 -9.53 -4.00 -16.04
CA GLU A 147 -10.65 -4.88 -16.39
C GLU A 147 -11.87 -4.65 -15.48
N SER A 148 -11.63 -4.28 -14.22
CA SER A 148 -12.66 -4.17 -13.19
C SER A 148 -13.12 -2.73 -12.92
N GLY A 149 -12.56 -1.73 -13.60
CA GLY A 149 -12.91 -0.31 -13.40
C GLY A 149 -12.44 0.26 -12.06
N LEU A 150 -11.38 -0.28 -11.48
CA LEU A 150 -10.78 0.18 -10.22
C LEU A 150 -9.57 1.07 -10.48
N TYR A 151 -9.36 2.06 -9.61
CA TYR A 151 -8.10 2.78 -9.49
C TYR A 151 -7.13 2.05 -8.55
N LEU A 152 -5.83 2.28 -8.73
CA LEU A 152 -4.77 1.70 -7.90
C LEU A 152 -3.91 2.79 -7.25
N ILE A 153 -3.75 2.75 -5.93
CA ILE A 153 -2.73 3.52 -5.20
C ILE A 153 -1.56 2.59 -4.94
N LEU A 154 -0.36 3.00 -5.34
CA LEU A 154 0.88 2.30 -5.01
C LEU A 154 1.43 2.91 -3.72
N ASP A 155 1.55 2.11 -2.67
CA ASP A 155 2.04 2.53 -1.35
C ASP A 155 3.37 1.83 -1.02
N MET A 156 4.44 2.61 -0.91
CA MET A 156 5.70 2.06 -0.39
C MET A 156 5.58 1.93 1.13
N HIS A 157 5.07 0.76 1.51
CA HIS A 157 4.73 0.44 2.88
C HIS A 157 5.95 0.16 3.74
N ASP A 158 6.99 -0.41 3.13
CA ASP A 158 8.30 -0.56 3.74
C ASP A 158 9.32 0.22 2.92
N CYS A 159 9.89 1.26 3.53
CA CYS A 159 10.94 2.05 2.90
C CYS A 159 12.34 1.47 3.22
N PRO A 160 13.36 1.79 2.40
CA PRO A 160 14.76 1.49 2.73
C PRO A 160 15.15 1.97 4.13
N GLY A 161 15.67 1.07 4.95
CA GLY A 161 16.05 1.35 6.34
C GLY A 161 14.89 1.44 7.35
N GLY A 162 13.63 1.39 6.91
CA GLY A 162 12.47 1.60 7.76
C GLY A 162 12.19 3.09 8.02
N GLN A 163 10.91 3.47 7.91
CA GLN A 163 10.40 4.81 8.13
C GLN A 163 9.72 5.00 9.49
N THR A 164 9.41 3.94 10.21
CA THR A 164 8.61 3.96 11.44
C THR A 164 9.37 3.35 12.60
N GLY A 165 10.03 2.21 12.39
CA GLY A 165 10.72 1.45 13.42
C GLY A 165 9.81 0.50 14.22
N ASP A 166 8.74 -0.02 13.64
CA ASP A 166 7.78 -0.95 14.27
C ASP A 166 7.30 -2.04 13.29
N ASN A 167 6.36 -2.91 13.67
CA ASN A 167 5.91 -4.05 12.87
C ASN A 167 5.40 -3.70 11.46
N ILE A 168 4.89 -2.49 11.29
CA ILE A 168 4.31 -1.99 10.03
C ILE A 168 5.38 -1.60 9.00
N ASP A 169 6.66 -1.56 9.40
CA ASP A 169 7.78 -1.39 8.49
C ASP A 169 8.87 -2.43 8.75
N ASN A 170 9.43 -3.02 7.70
CA ASN A 170 10.49 -4.02 7.76
C ASN A 170 11.85 -3.45 8.21
N GLY A 171 11.83 -2.37 9.01
CA GLY A 171 12.97 -1.79 9.68
C GLY A 171 13.46 -2.62 10.87
N HIS A 172 14.46 -2.09 11.56
CA HIS A 172 15.13 -2.74 12.68
C HIS A 172 14.88 -2.01 14.01
N GLY A 173 13.61 -1.63 14.25
CA GLY A 173 13.19 -0.97 15.50
C GLY A 173 13.49 0.54 15.58
N TYR A 174 13.89 1.16 14.45
CA TYR A 174 14.18 2.59 14.38
C TYR A 174 14.03 3.09 12.94
N PRO A 175 13.57 4.34 12.71
CA PRO A 175 13.29 4.85 11.37
C PRO A 175 14.57 5.36 10.68
N TRP A 176 15.49 4.44 10.34
CA TRP A 176 16.81 4.74 9.80
C TRP A 176 16.78 5.49 8.46
N LEU A 177 15.65 5.46 7.74
CA LEU A 177 15.47 6.26 6.52
C LEU A 177 15.78 7.76 6.75
N PHE A 178 15.48 8.30 7.94
CA PHE A 178 15.73 9.71 8.22
C PHE A 178 17.17 10.01 8.68
N GLU A 179 18.04 9.01 8.78
CA GLU A 179 19.45 9.20 9.17
C GLU A 179 20.43 8.76 8.09
N SER A 180 20.05 7.78 7.28
CA SER A 180 20.88 7.20 6.23
C SER A 180 20.64 7.88 4.88
N GLU A 181 21.60 8.68 4.42
CA GLU A 181 21.58 9.23 3.06
C GLU A 181 21.57 8.13 1.99
N VAL A 182 22.20 6.98 2.25
CA VAL A 182 22.17 5.81 1.35
C VAL A 182 20.74 5.28 1.22
N SER A 183 20.02 5.17 2.33
CA SER A 183 18.61 4.74 2.33
C SER A 183 17.72 5.75 1.61
N GLN A 184 17.94 7.05 1.80
CA GLN A 184 17.20 8.10 1.10
C GLN A 184 17.45 8.09 -0.41
N GLN A 185 18.69 7.84 -0.83
CA GLN A 185 19.03 7.69 -2.25
C GLN A 185 18.36 6.47 -2.86
N LEU A 186 18.34 5.34 -2.16
CA LEU A 186 17.63 4.14 -2.62
C LEU A 186 16.12 4.37 -2.68
N PHE A 187 15.55 5.05 -1.68
CA PHE A 187 14.13 5.42 -1.64
C PHE A 187 13.72 6.25 -2.86
N ILE A 188 14.47 7.32 -3.14
CA ILE A 188 14.24 8.17 -4.32
C ILE A 188 14.44 7.37 -5.60
N LYS A 189 15.48 6.52 -5.67
CA LYS A 189 15.75 5.69 -6.86
C LYS A 189 14.59 4.75 -7.17
N VAL A 190 14.07 4.02 -6.18
CA VAL A 190 12.95 3.09 -6.38
C VAL A 190 11.72 3.84 -6.88
N TRP A 191 11.38 4.99 -6.27
CA TRP A 191 10.28 5.81 -6.75
C TRP A 191 10.48 6.33 -8.18
N CYS A 192 11.68 6.74 -8.54
CA CYS A 192 12.00 7.12 -9.91
C CYS A 192 11.85 5.94 -10.90
N ASP A 193 12.21 4.72 -10.50
CA ASP A 193 12.07 3.54 -11.36
C ASP A 193 10.60 3.13 -11.53
N ILE A 194 9.79 3.23 -10.47
CA ILE A 194 8.32 3.09 -10.52
C ILE A 194 7.72 4.14 -11.45
N ALA A 195 8.05 5.43 -11.26
CA ALA A 195 7.56 6.53 -12.08
C ALA A 195 7.95 6.36 -13.57
N LYS A 196 9.18 5.91 -13.88
CA LYS A 196 9.60 5.65 -15.27
C LYS A 196 8.72 4.63 -15.95
N ARG A 197 8.32 3.58 -15.23
CA ARG A 197 7.48 2.51 -15.77
C ARG A 197 6.03 2.97 -15.94
N TYR A 198 5.49 3.69 -14.97
CA TYR A 198 4.05 3.91 -14.86
C TYR A 198 3.56 5.31 -15.23
N LYS A 199 4.42 6.27 -15.57
CA LYS A 199 4.03 7.66 -15.91
C LYS A 199 2.87 7.84 -16.90
N ASP A 200 2.63 6.85 -17.76
CA ASP A 200 1.59 6.85 -18.79
C ASP A 200 0.38 5.94 -18.45
N GLU A 201 0.32 5.36 -17.24
CA GLU A 201 -0.68 4.37 -16.81
C GLU A 201 -1.80 5.00 -15.92
N PRO A 202 -2.97 5.37 -16.48
CA PRO A 202 -4.01 6.11 -15.77
C PRO A 202 -4.83 5.27 -14.79
N VAL A 203 -4.68 3.94 -14.77
CA VAL A 203 -5.25 3.10 -13.72
C VAL A 203 -4.62 3.43 -12.37
N ILE A 204 -3.34 3.78 -12.36
CA ILE A 204 -2.70 4.24 -11.13
C ILE A 204 -3.21 5.65 -10.83
N LEU A 205 -3.85 5.78 -9.68
CA LEU A 205 -4.34 7.05 -9.16
C LEU A 205 -3.17 7.90 -8.65
N GLY A 206 -2.24 7.26 -7.95
CA GLY A 206 -1.15 7.98 -7.33
C GLY A 206 -0.12 7.10 -6.62
N TYR A 207 0.92 7.78 -6.16
CA TYR A 207 2.05 7.22 -5.44
C TYR A 207 2.00 7.71 -3.99
N GLU A 208 1.69 6.82 -3.05
CA GLU A 208 1.85 7.08 -1.62
C GLU A 208 3.29 6.81 -1.24
N LEU A 209 4.03 7.90 -1.01
CA LEU A 209 5.49 7.82 -0.94
C LEU A 209 5.96 6.96 0.23
N MET A 210 5.22 6.95 1.33
CA MET A 210 5.67 6.39 2.60
C MET A 210 4.50 6.14 3.53
N ASN A 211 4.39 4.91 4.02
CA ASN A 211 3.43 4.54 5.05
C ASN A 211 3.90 4.98 6.45
N GLU A 212 3.03 5.66 7.20
CA GLU A 212 3.15 5.84 8.65
C GLU A 212 4.51 6.29 9.22
N PRO A 213 5.16 7.34 8.68
CA PRO A 213 6.50 7.73 9.13
C PRO A 213 6.56 8.10 10.62
N ILE A 214 7.64 7.67 11.27
CA ILE A 214 8.12 8.07 12.60
C ILE A 214 7.12 7.79 13.72
N ALA A 215 7.34 6.75 14.52
CA ALA A 215 6.52 6.49 15.71
C ALA A 215 6.60 7.61 16.78
N HIS A 216 5.55 7.74 17.60
CA HIS A 216 5.45 8.79 18.63
C HIS A 216 6.39 8.62 19.84
N TYR A 217 6.99 7.44 20.02
CA TYR A 217 7.70 7.07 21.24
C TYR A 217 9.22 7.31 21.18
N PHE A 218 9.78 7.77 20.05
CA PHE A 218 11.20 8.12 20.00
C PHE A 218 11.50 9.45 20.71
N GLU A 219 12.57 9.48 21.49
CA GLU A 219 13.01 10.68 22.22
C GLU A 219 13.37 11.83 21.27
N ASN A 220 14.00 11.51 20.14
CA ASN A 220 14.43 12.48 19.13
C ASN A 220 13.39 12.72 18.02
N LYS A 221 12.11 12.34 18.22
CA LYS A 221 11.06 12.49 17.19
C LYS A 221 10.92 13.89 16.63
N ALA A 222 11.16 14.93 17.42
CA ALA A 222 11.09 16.31 16.95
C ALA A 222 12.16 16.60 15.87
N GLU A 223 13.35 16.01 15.98
CA GLU A 223 14.40 16.13 14.95
C GLU A 223 14.07 15.25 13.73
N LEU A 224 13.48 14.07 13.93
CA LEU A 224 13.01 13.22 12.83
C LEU A 224 11.91 13.91 12.02
N ASN A 225 10.91 14.53 12.68
CA ASN A 225 9.79 15.22 12.03
C ASN A 225 10.28 16.36 11.10
N LYS A 226 11.35 17.08 11.47
CA LYS A 226 11.95 18.13 10.63
C LYS A 226 12.53 17.60 9.32
N LYS A 227 12.84 16.31 9.23
CA LYS A 227 13.44 15.67 8.05
C LYS A 227 12.41 15.13 7.06
N LEU A 228 11.15 14.99 7.47
CA LEU A 228 10.09 14.41 6.66
C LEU A 228 9.75 15.26 5.41
N GLU A 229 9.37 16.53 5.60
CA GLU A 229 9.03 17.41 4.47
C GLU A 229 10.20 17.59 3.48
N PRO A 230 11.46 17.82 3.92
CA PRO A 230 12.59 17.88 2.99
C PRO A 230 12.79 16.62 2.16
N LEU A 231 12.62 15.43 2.74
CA LEU A 231 12.75 14.16 2.02
C LEU A 231 11.62 14.00 0.99
N TYR A 232 10.38 14.32 1.36
CA TYR A 232 9.26 14.33 0.41
C TYR A 232 9.49 15.29 -0.74
N LYS A 233 9.92 16.53 -0.49
CA LYS A 233 10.21 17.51 -1.55
C LYS A 233 11.30 17.04 -2.51
N ARG A 234 12.38 16.44 -2.00
CA ARG A 234 13.44 15.83 -2.82
C ARG A 234 12.89 14.73 -3.72
N THR A 235 12.06 13.85 -3.15
CA THR A 235 11.48 12.69 -3.84
C THR A 235 10.46 13.11 -4.88
N VAL A 236 9.53 14.01 -4.54
CA VAL A 236 8.54 14.57 -5.48
C VAL A 236 9.25 15.26 -6.63
N LYS A 237 10.26 16.10 -6.36
CA LYS A 237 11.04 16.74 -7.43
C LYS A 237 11.63 15.71 -8.40
N ALA A 238 12.26 14.67 -7.88
CA ALA A 238 12.86 13.61 -8.71
C ALA A 238 11.81 12.85 -9.53
N ILE A 239 10.66 12.51 -8.93
CA ILE A 239 9.53 11.91 -9.65
C ILE A 239 9.04 12.83 -10.77
N ARG A 240 8.88 14.14 -10.50
CA ARG A 240 8.37 15.12 -11.49
C ARG A 240 9.31 15.38 -12.67
N GLU A 241 10.58 15.03 -12.56
CA GLU A 241 11.50 14.99 -13.72
C GLU A 241 11.10 13.89 -14.73
N ILE A 242 10.33 12.89 -14.29
CA ILE A 242 9.92 11.71 -15.06
C ILE A 242 8.42 11.69 -15.34
N ASP A 243 7.60 11.98 -14.33
CA ASP A 243 6.16 11.80 -14.28
C ASP A 243 5.45 13.03 -13.73
N LYS A 244 4.68 13.69 -14.60
CA LYS A 244 3.95 14.92 -14.29
C LYS A 244 2.44 14.69 -14.08
N ASN A 245 1.99 13.45 -14.14
CA ASN A 245 0.57 13.12 -14.26
C ASN A 245 -0.03 12.64 -12.94
N HIS A 246 0.64 11.72 -12.25
CA HIS A 246 0.07 11.04 -11.07
C HIS A 246 -0.04 11.95 -9.85
N VAL A 247 -1.04 11.70 -9.02
CA VAL A 247 -1.15 12.33 -7.69
C VAL A 247 -0.04 11.77 -6.81
N ILE A 248 0.65 12.61 -6.03
CA ILE A 248 1.55 12.14 -4.98
C ILE A 248 0.85 12.25 -3.63
N LEU A 249 0.80 11.14 -2.89
CA LEU A 249 0.20 11.05 -1.57
C LEU A 249 1.30 11.15 -0.51
N LEU A 250 1.11 12.03 0.47
CA LEU A 250 2.09 12.32 1.53
C LEU A 250 1.48 12.05 2.91
N GLY A 251 2.08 11.11 3.64
CA GLY A 251 1.69 10.75 5.00
C GLY A 251 2.30 11.67 6.05
N GLY A 252 1.52 12.01 7.09
CA GLY A 252 2.01 12.73 8.27
C GLY A 252 2.91 11.90 9.17
N ALA A 253 3.71 12.54 10.03
CA ALA A 253 4.48 11.80 11.02
C ALA A 253 3.55 11.14 12.07
N GLN A 254 4.12 10.33 12.95
CA GLN A 254 3.38 9.65 14.02
C GLN A 254 2.26 8.79 13.44
N TRP A 255 2.63 7.84 12.59
CA TRP A 255 1.71 6.94 11.92
C TRP A 255 0.60 7.66 11.18
N ASN A 256 0.98 8.55 10.24
CA ASN A 256 0.03 9.31 9.42
C ASN A 256 -0.97 10.14 10.25
N SER A 257 -0.62 10.54 11.49
CA SER A 257 -1.54 11.24 12.40
C SER A 257 -1.16 12.67 12.72
N ASP A 258 0.09 13.08 12.51
CA ASP A 258 0.55 14.45 12.74
C ASP A 258 1.04 15.10 11.44
N PHE A 259 0.45 16.24 11.09
CA PHE A 259 0.77 17.02 9.89
C PHE A 259 1.43 18.37 10.22
N SER A 260 1.72 18.62 11.50
CA SER A 260 2.21 19.91 12.00
C SER A 260 3.58 20.32 11.45
N MET A 261 4.38 19.36 10.98
CA MET A 261 5.69 19.61 10.38
C MET A 261 5.64 20.14 8.95
N PHE A 262 4.50 20.03 8.25
CA PHE A 262 4.36 20.56 6.90
C PHE A 262 4.15 22.08 6.92
N ALA A 263 5.12 22.77 6.34
CA ALA A 263 5.20 24.23 6.28
C ALA A 263 4.93 24.78 4.88
N ASP A 264 5.17 23.98 3.83
CA ASP A 264 4.93 24.39 2.45
C ASP A 264 4.38 23.22 1.62
N TRP A 265 3.14 23.38 1.19
CA TRP A 265 2.36 22.46 0.37
C TRP A 265 2.07 23.01 -1.04
N LYS A 266 2.77 24.07 -1.45
CA LYS A 266 2.62 24.69 -2.78
C LYS A 266 3.71 24.27 -3.76
N PHE A 267 4.67 23.44 -3.31
CA PHE A 267 5.79 22.99 -4.13
C PHE A 267 5.40 22.04 -5.26
N ASP A 268 4.22 21.43 -5.20
CA ASP A 268 3.63 20.62 -6.28
C ASP A 268 2.11 20.84 -6.31
N SER A 269 1.53 20.89 -7.52
CA SER A 269 0.11 21.20 -7.71
C SER A 269 -0.80 19.96 -7.69
N ASN A 270 -0.23 18.76 -7.66
CA ASN A 270 -0.96 17.51 -7.77
C ASN A 270 -0.57 16.55 -6.64
N ILE A 271 -0.73 17.03 -5.40
CA ILE A 271 -0.49 16.28 -4.16
C ILE A 271 -1.76 16.16 -3.32
N MET A 272 -1.82 15.07 -2.56
CA MET A 272 -2.86 14.78 -1.57
C MET A 272 -2.21 14.32 -0.27
N TYR A 273 -2.86 14.53 0.86
CA TYR A 273 -2.39 14.01 2.14
C TYR A 273 -3.15 12.74 2.54
N THR A 274 -2.43 11.80 3.15
CA THR A 274 -2.98 10.52 3.65
C THR A 274 -2.86 10.45 5.16
N CYS A 275 -3.97 10.16 5.85
CA CYS A 275 -4.07 10.03 7.30
C CYS A 275 -4.61 8.66 7.71
N HIS A 276 -4.20 8.16 8.87
CA HIS A 276 -4.61 6.83 9.35
C HIS A 276 -5.29 6.94 10.72
N ARG A 277 -6.28 6.06 10.98
CA ARG A 277 -6.95 6.01 12.28
C ARG A 277 -7.68 4.69 12.55
N TYR A 278 -7.26 4.00 13.61
CA TYR A 278 -7.89 2.73 14.05
C TYR A 278 -8.78 2.85 15.30
N GLY A 279 -8.79 3.99 16.00
CA GLY A 279 -9.50 4.12 17.29
C GLY A 279 -10.09 5.49 17.58
N GLY A 280 -10.67 5.62 18.78
CA GLY A 280 -11.36 6.82 19.25
C GLY A 280 -12.80 6.97 18.72
N PRO A 281 -13.50 8.07 19.02
CA PRO A 281 -14.88 8.28 18.56
C PRO A 281 -14.98 8.40 17.04
N ALA A 282 -16.09 7.92 16.46
CA ALA A 282 -16.42 8.03 15.04
C ALA A 282 -17.13 9.37 14.74
N THR A 283 -16.49 10.51 15.04
CA THR A 283 -17.07 11.85 14.86
C THR A 283 -16.11 12.82 14.20
N ALA A 284 -16.62 13.92 13.65
CA ALA A 284 -15.82 14.97 13.02
C ALA A 284 -14.83 15.59 14.02
N GLU A 285 -15.24 15.77 15.28
CA GLU A 285 -14.38 16.30 16.36
C GLU A 285 -13.15 15.41 16.58
N ALA A 286 -13.31 14.09 16.47
CA ALA A 286 -12.23 13.13 16.68
C ALA A 286 -11.15 13.18 15.58
N ILE A 287 -11.50 13.69 14.39
CA ILE A 287 -10.61 13.86 13.23
C ILE A 287 -10.40 15.34 12.87
N LYS A 288 -10.72 16.26 13.79
CA LYS A 288 -10.70 17.70 13.52
C LYS A 288 -9.33 18.17 13.03
N SER A 289 -8.23 17.62 13.53
CA SER A 289 -6.88 17.97 13.07
C SER A 289 -6.67 17.69 11.57
N TYR A 290 -7.22 16.61 11.04
CA TYR A 290 -7.11 16.28 9.61
C TYR A 290 -7.98 17.21 8.76
N ILE A 291 -9.20 17.51 9.23
CA ILE A 291 -10.12 18.46 8.58
C ILE A 291 -9.49 19.85 8.56
N ASP A 292 -9.01 20.35 9.70
CA ASP A 292 -8.38 21.67 9.80
C ASP A 292 -7.13 21.77 8.91
N PHE A 293 -6.35 20.68 8.80
CA PHE A 293 -5.19 20.66 7.91
C PHE A 293 -5.59 20.66 6.43
N ARG A 294 -6.59 19.87 6.04
CA ARG A 294 -7.17 19.90 4.69
C ARG A 294 -7.63 21.32 4.34
N ASP A 295 -8.44 21.93 5.20
CA ASP A 295 -9.01 23.27 4.97
C ASP A 295 -7.92 24.35 4.93
N LYS A 296 -6.90 24.25 5.81
CA LYS A 296 -5.73 25.15 5.82
C LYS A 296 -4.94 25.07 4.51
N THR A 297 -4.76 23.87 3.98
CA THR A 297 -3.94 23.66 2.78
C THR A 297 -4.72 23.86 1.49
N GLY A 298 -6.03 23.63 1.52
CA GLY A 298 -6.90 23.59 0.35
C GLY A 298 -6.63 22.38 -0.55
N LEU A 299 -6.01 21.31 -0.01
CA LEU A 299 -5.63 20.09 -0.72
C LEU A 299 -6.42 18.90 -0.19
N PRO A 300 -6.59 17.81 -0.97
CA PRO A 300 -7.41 16.68 -0.53
C PRO A 300 -6.79 15.95 0.66
N MET A 301 -7.65 15.35 1.49
CA MET A 301 -7.29 14.46 2.58
C MET A 301 -7.94 13.10 2.36
N TYR A 302 -7.18 12.04 2.56
CA TYR A 302 -7.56 10.66 2.33
C TYR A 302 -7.26 9.80 3.56
N MET A 303 -8.22 9.01 4.01
CA MET A 303 -8.04 8.05 5.11
C MET A 303 -7.49 6.73 4.56
N GLY A 304 -6.17 6.62 4.43
CA GLY A 304 -5.49 5.45 3.84
C GLY A 304 -5.71 4.16 4.62
N GLU A 305 -5.86 4.26 5.94
CA GLU A 305 -6.12 3.11 6.79
C GLU A 305 -7.05 3.43 7.96
N LEU A 306 -7.96 2.50 8.18
CA LEU A 306 -8.93 2.43 9.27
C LEU A 306 -9.51 1.00 9.31
N GLY A 307 -10.02 0.59 10.46
CA GLY A 307 -10.58 -0.75 10.62
C GLY A 307 -10.50 -1.25 12.06
N HIS A 308 -10.53 -2.57 12.21
CA HIS A 308 -10.36 -3.25 13.51
C HIS A 308 -11.28 -2.75 14.63
N ASN A 309 -12.53 -2.42 14.25
CA ASN A 309 -13.54 -1.93 15.18
C ASN A 309 -14.89 -2.62 14.94
N THR A 310 -15.89 -2.27 15.74
CA THR A 310 -17.26 -2.80 15.59
C THR A 310 -17.90 -2.33 14.29
N ASP A 311 -18.81 -3.13 13.71
CA ASP A 311 -19.56 -2.77 12.50
C ASP A 311 -20.31 -1.43 12.66
N GLN A 312 -20.89 -1.16 13.83
CA GLN A 312 -21.55 0.11 14.10
C GLN A 312 -20.58 1.29 14.01
N TRP A 313 -19.42 1.17 14.67
CA TRP A 313 -18.39 2.22 14.62
C TRP A 313 -17.91 2.47 13.18
N GLN A 314 -17.69 1.41 12.41
CA GLN A 314 -17.26 1.52 11.01
C GLN A 314 -18.29 2.26 10.15
N ALA A 315 -19.58 1.94 10.31
CA ALA A 315 -20.66 2.60 9.60
C ALA A 315 -20.77 4.09 9.96
N ASP A 316 -20.68 4.42 11.25
CA ASP A 316 -20.71 5.80 11.73
C ASP A 316 -19.49 6.59 11.25
N PHE A 317 -18.32 5.95 11.19
CA PHE A 317 -17.10 6.60 10.75
C PHE A 317 -17.07 6.81 9.23
N VAL A 318 -17.57 5.85 8.44
CA VAL A 318 -17.80 6.05 6.99
C VAL A 318 -18.70 7.25 6.74
N LYS A 319 -19.78 7.41 7.51
CA LYS A 319 -20.64 8.60 7.40
C LYS A 319 -19.86 9.87 7.73
N THR A 320 -19.10 9.88 8.82
CA THR A 320 -18.25 11.01 9.21
C THR A 320 -17.27 11.41 8.11
N LEU A 321 -16.59 10.44 7.49
CA LEU A 321 -15.63 10.68 6.42
C LEU A 321 -16.31 11.25 5.17
N ARG A 322 -17.49 10.71 4.80
CA ARG A 322 -18.29 11.22 3.66
C ARG A 322 -18.75 12.66 3.88
N ASP A 323 -19.31 12.95 5.06
CA ASP A 323 -19.79 14.29 5.42
C ASP A 323 -18.67 15.33 5.41
N ASN A 324 -17.42 14.90 5.58
CA ASN A 324 -16.23 15.76 5.58
C ASN A 324 -15.39 15.66 4.30
N ASN A 325 -15.89 15.05 3.22
CA ASN A 325 -15.16 14.91 1.94
C ASN A 325 -13.76 14.25 2.08
N ILE A 326 -13.67 13.20 2.90
CA ILE A 326 -12.44 12.39 3.06
C ILE A 326 -12.72 11.00 2.51
N GLY A 327 -12.08 10.63 1.39
CA GLY A 327 -12.16 9.25 0.87
C GLY A 327 -11.42 8.26 1.76
N TYR A 328 -11.62 6.95 1.57
CA TYR A 328 -11.05 5.95 2.49
C TYR A 328 -10.75 4.58 1.86
N THR A 329 -9.79 3.87 2.45
CA THR A 329 -9.61 2.42 2.25
C THR A 329 -9.49 1.66 3.57
N PHE A 330 -10.34 0.66 3.78
CA PHE A 330 -10.32 -0.15 5.00
C PHE A 330 -9.19 -1.17 5.00
N TRP A 331 -8.59 -1.37 6.17
CA TRP A 331 -7.51 -2.31 6.40
C TRP A 331 -8.01 -3.57 7.13
N PRO A 332 -7.70 -4.79 6.64
CA PRO A 332 -7.24 -5.15 5.29
C PRO A 332 -8.31 -5.91 4.48
N TYR A 333 -8.02 -6.18 3.21
CA TYR A 333 -8.86 -7.03 2.36
C TYR A 333 -8.93 -8.47 2.88
N LYS A 334 -7.77 -9.07 3.20
CA LYS A 334 -7.64 -10.50 3.53
C LYS A 334 -6.63 -10.70 4.66
N LYS A 335 -6.98 -11.52 5.65
CA LYS A 335 -6.11 -12.04 6.72
C LYS A 335 -6.77 -13.24 7.39
N VAL A 336 -6.11 -13.89 8.36
CA VAL A 336 -6.76 -14.95 9.14
C VAL A 336 -7.94 -14.43 9.98
N ASP A 337 -8.95 -15.29 10.11
CA ASP A 337 -10.14 -15.16 10.96
C ASP A 337 -11.18 -14.11 10.55
N ASN A 338 -11.05 -12.86 10.99
CA ASN A 338 -12.12 -11.86 10.90
C ASN A 338 -11.54 -10.45 10.80
N SER A 339 -12.38 -9.41 10.86
CA SER A 339 -11.96 -8.00 10.78
C SER A 339 -11.17 -7.68 9.50
N CYS A 340 -11.70 -8.19 8.38
CA CYS A 340 -11.24 -7.98 7.01
C CYS A 340 -12.42 -8.29 6.07
N MET A 341 -12.30 -8.03 4.77
CA MET A 341 -13.37 -8.32 3.81
C MET A 341 -13.51 -9.83 3.52
N ASN A 342 -12.39 -10.54 3.38
CA ASN A 342 -12.36 -11.94 2.94
C ASN A 342 -11.40 -12.75 3.82
N ALA A 343 -11.94 -13.51 4.77
CA ALA A 343 -11.15 -14.16 5.80
C ALA A 343 -10.50 -15.46 5.32
N VAL A 344 -9.26 -15.69 5.74
CA VAL A 344 -8.56 -16.97 5.55
C VAL A 344 -8.89 -17.88 6.73
N VAL A 345 -9.34 -19.10 6.44
CA VAL A 345 -9.56 -20.13 7.46
C VAL A 345 -8.22 -20.71 7.89
N ARG A 346 -7.92 -20.67 9.20
CA ARG A 346 -6.71 -21.30 9.75
C ARG A 346 -6.77 -22.84 9.54
N PRO A 347 -5.70 -23.47 9.03
CA PRO A 347 -5.62 -24.93 8.97
C PRO A 347 -5.71 -25.58 10.36
N GLU A 348 -6.16 -26.84 10.40
CA GLU A 348 -6.02 -27.67 11.60
C GLU A 348 -4.55 -27.77 12.02
N GLY A 349 -4.27 -27.45 13.28
CA GLY A 349 -2.91 -27.43 13.84
C GLY A 349 -2.17 -26.08 13.70
N TRP A 350 -2.75 -25.07 13.03
CA TRP A 350 -2.11 -23.75 12.87
C TRP A 350 -1.64 -23.16 14.20
N ASP A 351 -2.53 -23.11 15.19
CA ASP A 351 -2.22 -22.49 16.48
C ASP A 351 -1.25 -23.33 17.31
N SER A 352 -1.46 -24.64 17.35
CA SER A 352 -0.67 -25.57 18.17
C SER A 352 0.73 -25.84 17.62
N VAL A 353 0.97 -25.55 16.34
CA VAL A 353 2.25 -25.79 15.65
C VAL A 353 2.89 -24.49 15.17
N VAL A 354 2.22 -23.74 14.28
CA VAL A 354 2.81 -22.58 13.60
C VAL A 354 2.85 -21.37 14.54
N VAL A 355 1.71 -20.98 15.12
CA VAL A 355 1.66 -19.86 16.09
C VAL A 355 2.47 -20.21 17.34
N LYS A 356 2.35 -21.44 17.86
CA LYS A 356 3.20 -21.88 18.99
C LYS A 356 4.69 -21.68 18.71
N PHE A 357 5.16 -22.01 17.50
CA PHE A 357 6.56 -21.81 17.14
C PHE A 357 6.88 -20.33 16.95
N SER A 358 6.02 -19.53 16.32
CA SER A 358 6.21 -18.08 16.13
C SER A 358 6.34 -17.32 17.46
N GLU A 359 5.68 -17.79 18.50
CA GLU A 359 5.71 -17.18 19.84
C GLU A 359 6.80 -17.75 20.78
N ALA A 360 7.48 -18.82 20.37
CA ALA A 360 8.51 -19.48 21.16
C ALA A 360 9.79 -18.62 21.29
N VAL A 361 10.58 -18.89 22.33
CA VAL A 361 11.94 -18.35 22.43
C VAL A 361 12.80 -19.03 21.35
N ARG A 362 13.45 -18.22 20.51
CA ARG A 362 14.31 -18.67 19.39
C ARG A 362 15.61 -17.88 19.32
N THR A 363 16.11 -17.40 20.46
CA THR A 363 17.28 -16.51 20.53
C THR A 363 18.61 -17.23 20.37
N THR A 364 18.68 -18.54 20.67
CA THR A 364 19.87 -19.37 20.44
C THR A 364 19.54 -20.58 19.57
N PHE A 365 20.57 -21.18 18.95
CA PHE A 365 20.39 -22.44 18.21
C PHE A 365 19.85 -23.58 19.08
N ALA A 366 20.13 -23.57 20.39
CA ALA A 366 19.56 -24.55 21.31
C ALA A 366 18.05 -24.32 21.48
N ASP A 367 17.62 -23.08 21.66
CA ASP A 367 16.20 -22.72 21.77
C ASP A 367 15.44 -23.05 20.49
N ILE A 368 16.01 -22.72 19.33
CA ILE A 368 15.43 -23.06 18.01
C ILE A 368 15.22 -24.57 17.90
N ARG A 369 16.24 -25.39 18.20
CA ARG A 369 16.12 -26.85 18.14
C ARG A 369 15.08 -27.40 19.12
N ALA A 370 14.99 -26.83 20.32
CA ALA A 370 14.06 -27.26 21.36
C ALA A 370 12.61 -26.89 21.02
N ALA A 371 12.40 -25.72 20.40
CA ALA A 371 11.07 -25.24 20.03
C ALA A 371 10.56 -25.85 18.70
N ARG A 372 11.45 -26.28 17.81
CA ARG A 372 11.10 -26.70 16.45
C ARG A 372 10.06 -27.82 16.44
N PRO A 373 8.93 -27.66 15.72
CA PRO A 373 7.95 -28.71 15.58
C PRO A 373 8.45 -29.86 14.68
N SER A 374 7.66 -30.93 14.57
CA SER A 374 7.87 -31.90 13.49
C SER A 374 7.83 -31.20 12.13
N GLN A 375 8.92 -31.26 11.37
CA GLN A 375 9.03 -30.57 10.09
C GLN A 375 8.03 -31.09 9.06
N ALA A 376 7.71 -32.39 9.09
CA ALA A 376 6.70 -32.97 8.22
C ALA A 376 5.30 -32.39 8.50
N GLU A 377 4.97 -32.22 9.78
CA GLU A 377 3.69 -31.64 10.18
C GLU A 377 3.62 -30.14 9.88
N ALA A 378 4.69 -29.40 10.15
CA ALA A 378 4.79 -27.99 9.80
C ALA A 378 4.60 -27.75 8.29
N ARG A 379 5.29 -28.53 7.43
CA ARG A 379 5.13 -28.43 5.97
C ARG A 379 3.69 -28.73 5.52
N ARG A 380 3.05 -29.74 6.10
CA ARG A 380 1.64 -30.07 5.82
C ARG A 380 0.71 -28.91 6.14
N ILE A 381 0.88 -28.30 7.33
CA ILE A 381 0.06 -27.17 7.78
C ILE A 381 0.29 -25.94 6.92
N LEU A 382 1.54 -25.60 6.60
CA LEU A 382 1.88 -24.48 5.71
C LEU A 382 1.33 -24.69 4.29
N ALA A 383 1.40 -25.90 3.75
CA ALA A 383 0.80 -26.23 2.45
C ALA A 383 -0.73 -26.06 2.47
N GLN A 384 -1.41 -26.48 3.56
CA GLN A 384 -2.84 -26.25 3.71
C GLN A 384 -3.18 -24.77 3.83
N TYR A 385 -2.34 -23.97 4.51
CA TYR A 385 -2.51 -22.52 4.58
C TYR A 385 -2.44 -21.89 3.18
N LEU A 386 -1.47 -22.30 2.35
CA LEU A 386 -1.34 -21.85 0.97
C LEU A 386 -2.53 -22.22 0.07
N GLU A 387 -3.25 -23.30 0.41
CA GLU A 387 -4.52 -23.62 -0.23
C GLU A 387 -5.65 -22.71 0.28
N ASN A 388 -5.73 -22.50 1.60
CA ASN A 388 -6.80 -21.72 2.23
C ASN A 388 -6.78 -20.23 1.86
N ILE A 389 -5.63 -19.65 1.49
CA ILE A 389 -5.52 -18.24 1.07
C ILE A 389 -6.09 -17.96 -0.32
N LYS A 390 -6.31 -19.00 -1.14
CA LYS A 390 -6.92 -18.84 -2.47
C LYS A 390 -8.32 -18.27 -2.32
N PHE A 391 -8.69 -17.37 -3.23
CA PHE A 391 -9.99 -16.69 -3.21
C PHE A 391 -11.18 -17.64 -2.94
N ALA A 392 -11.24 -18.76 -3.66
CA ALA A 392 -12.33 -19.74 -3.58
C ALA A 392 -12.46 -20.43 -2.20
N ASN A 393 -11.41 -20.41 -1.38
CA ASN A 393 -11.36 -21.05 -0.06
C ASN A 393 -11.48 -20.04 1.10
N CYS A 394 -11.55 -18.74 0.79
CA CYS A 394 -11.74 -17.69 1.79
C CYS A 394 -13.23 -17.52 2.15
N CYS A 395 -13.48 -16.88 3.29
CA CYS A 395 -14.82 -16.66 3.84
C CYS A 395 -15.16 -15.16 3.85
N PRO A 396 -16.04 -14.69 2.93
CA PRO A 396 -16.55 -13.33 2.93
C PRO A 396 -17.17 -12.90 4.27
N GLN A 397 -16.70 -11.77 4.81
CA GLN A 397 -17.23 -11.20 6.05
C GLN A 397 -18.33 -10.18 5.73
N THR A 398 -19.54 -10.70 5.45
CA THR A 398 -20.67 -9.89 4.93
C THR A 398 -21.02 -8.68 5.80
N SER A 399 -21.02 -8.82 7.13
CA SER A 399 -21.36 -7.71 8.03
C SER A 399 -20.29 -6.61 8.02
N TYR A 400 -19.01 -7.01 8.04
CA TYR A 400 -17.87 -6.11 7.88
C TYR A 400 -17.94 -5.34 6.56
N ILE A 401 -18.15 -6.04 5.43
CA ILE A 401 -18.24 -5.40 4.10
C ILE A 401 -19.37 -4.36 4.05
N LYS A 402 -20.54 -4.69 4.61
CA LYS A 402 -21.67 -3.75 4.69
C LYS A 402 -21.35 -2.55 5.59
N SER A 403 -20.68 -2.77 6.71
CA SER A 403 -20.31 -1.73 7.67
C SER A 403 -19.38 -0.68 7.09
N ILE A 404 -18.54 -1.04 6.11
CA ILE A 404 -17.60 -0.13 5.45
C ILE A 404 -18.22 0.60 4.24
N GLY A 405 -19.54 0.49 4.08
CA GLY A 405 -20.30 1.17 3.04
C GLY A 405 -20.21 0.52 1.66
N LEU A 406 -19.84 -0.76 1.61
CA LEU A 406 -19.78 -1.59 0.40
C LEU A 406 -20.94 -2.61 0.34
N LYS A 407 -21.17 -3.18 -0.83
CA LYS A 407 -22.19 -4.22 -1.06
C LYS A 407 -21.61 -5.60 -0.76
N ALA A 408 -22.41 -6.45 -0.12
CA ALA A 408 -22.14 -7.87 0.01
C ALA A 408 -23.43 -8.62 -0.31
N GLU A 409 -23.40 -9.39 -1.39
CA GLU A 409 -24.49 -10.25 -1.88
C GLU A 409 -24.21 -11.72 -1.56
#